data_AF-C0EPT3-F1
#
_entry.id   AF-C0EPT3-F1
#
_cell.length_a   1.000
_cell.length_b   1.000
_cell.length_c   1.000
_cell.angle_alpha   90.00
_cell.angle_beta   90.00
_cell.angle_gamma   90.00
#
_symmetry.space_group_name_H-M   'P 1'
#
loop_
_entity.id
_entity.type
_entity.pdbx_description
1 polymer ?
#
loop_
_entity_poly.entity_id
_entity_poly.type
_entity_poly.pdbx_seq_one_letter_code
_entity_poly.pdbx_strand_id
1 'polypeptide(L)'
;MVLPSPTHEQAAAYLRQQGVENAEALLAFHSGAPLFTPTPELDALREELLTLLAAPRLLAILDYAAAFDKQKQPLAVFIDWLQKWLMDVGLAQQSMAPLYYPHHAQTLLQTASKTDSRKLFALLDRLNALNPYGYHTLSVKMQLEYLLIEYLDFWQNKP
;
A
#
# COMPACT_ATOMS: atom_id res chain seq x y z
N MET A 1 9.45 -29.68 -7.41
CA MET A 1 10.77 -29.03 -7.46
C MET A 1 10.52 -27.54 -7.33
N VAL A 2 11.01 -26.90 -6.27
CA VAL A 2 10.78 -25.46 -6.03
C VAL A 2 11.84 -24.69 -6.82
N LEU A 3 11.43 -23.74 -7.66
CA LEU A 3 12.37 -22.85 -8.34
C LEU A 3 13.00 -21.91 -7.29
N PRO A 4 14.34 -21.84 -7.18
CA PRO A 4 14.97 -20.91 -6.25
C PRO A 4 14.65 -19.48 -6.66
N SER A 5 14.32 -18.63 -5.69
CA SER A 5 14.09 -17.20 -5.95
C SER A 5 15.34 -16.57 -6.54
N PRO A 6 15.21 -15.69 -7.55
CA PRO A 6 16.35 -14.95 -8.09
C PRO A 6 16.94 -14.04 -7.01
N THR A 7 18.24 -13.75 -7.14
CA THR A 7 18.85 -12.69 -6.33
C THR A 7 18.25 -11.33 -6.71
N HIS A 8 18.33 -10.36 -5.80
CA HIS A 8 17.86 -8.99 -6.04
C HIS A 8 18.47 -8.38 -7.32
N GLU A 9 19.78 -8.58 -7.53
CA GLU A 9 20.47 -8.10 -8.73
C GLU A 9 19.93 -8.72 -10.02
N GLN A 10 19.66 -10.03 -10.01
CA GLN A 10 19.07 -10.73 -11.16
C GLN A 10 17.66 -10.25 -11.46
N ALA A 11 16.85 -10.07 -10.42
CA ALA A 11 15.48 -9.57 -10.54
C ALA A 11 15.46 -8.13 -11.10
N ALA A 12 16.29 -7.24 -10.57
CA ALA A 12 16.40 -5.87 -11.05
C ALA A 12 16.95 -5.79 -12.48
N ALA A 13 17.95 -6.62 -12.83
CA ALA A 13 18.47 -6.70 -14.19
C ALA A 13 17.40 -7.16 -15.19
N TYR A 14 16.58 -8.16 -14.82
CA TYR A 14 15.47 -8.63 -15.64
C TYR A 14 14.45 -7.50 -15.91
N LEU A 15 14.03 -6.77 -14.87
CA LEU A 15 13.06 -5.68 -15.03
C LEU A 15 13.59 -4.54 -15.91
N ARG A 16 14.88 -4.18 -15.77
CA ARG A 16 15.52 -3.18 -16.64
C ARG A 16 15.53 -3.63 -18.11
N GLN A 17 15.76 -4.91 -18.38
CA GLN A 17 15.72 -5.46 -19.74
C GLN A 17 14.31 -5.43 -20.34
N GLN A 18 13.27 -5.56 -19.50
CA GLN A 18 11.86 -5.44 -19.93
C GLN A 18 11.43 -3.97 -20.13
N GLY A 19 12.31 -2.99 -19.91
CA GLY A 19 11.99 -1.56 -20.04
C GLY A 19 11.07 -1.03 -18.94
N VAL A 20 11.01 -1.71 -17.79
CA VAL A 20 10.17 -1.28 -16.66
C VAL A 20 10.80 -0.06 -15.99
N GLU A 21 10.08 1.06 -16.02
CA GLU A 21 10.44 2.27 -15.27
C GLU A 21 10.32 2.00 -13.77
N ASN A 22 11.19 2.63 -12.96
CA ASN A 22 11.20 2.44 -11.50
C ASN A 22 11.31 0.98 -11.03
N ALA A 23 12.06 0.15 -11.77
CA ALA A 23 12.25 -1.29 -11.50
C ALA A 23 12.52 -1.63 -10.03
N GLU A 24 13.37 -0.88 -9.33
CA GLU A 24 13.69 -1.12 -7.92
C GLU A 24 12.47 -0.89 -7.00
N ALA A 25 11.69 0.16 -7.25
CA ALA A 25 10.49 0.45 -6.48
C ALA A 25 9.41 -0.63 -6.68
N LEU A 26 9.20 -1.04 -7.93
CA LEU A 26 8.23 -2.08 -8.26
C LEU A 26 8.67 -3.45 -7.75
N LEU A 27 9.98 -3.73 -7.78
CA LEU A 27 10.53 -4.96 -7.21
C LEU A 27 10.27 -5.02 -5.70
N ALA A 28 10.53 -3.93 -4.97
CA ALA A 28 10.22 -3.83 -3.54
C ALA A 28 8.72 -4.01 -3.28
N PHE A 29 7.87 -3.31 -4.04
CA PHE A 29 6.41 -3.45 -3.95
C PHE A 29 5.95 -4.90 -4.17
N HIS A 30 6.55 -5.62 -5.13
CA HIS A 30 6.27 -7.03 -5.40
C HIS A 30 7.09 -8.01 -4.52
N SER A 31 7.63 -7.57 -3.38
CA SER A 31 8.37 -8.42 -2.42
C SER A 31 9.58 -9.14 -3.04
N GLY A 32 10.25 -8.52 -4.01
CA GLY A 32 11.38 -9.11 -4.72
C GLY A 32 10.99 -10.06 -5.87
N ALA A 33 9.71 -10.24 -6.18
CA ALA A 33 9.28 -11.04 -7.32
C ALA A 33 9.38 -10.21 -8.62
N PRO A 34 10.22 -10.61 -9.60
CA PRO A 34 10.38 -9.86 -10.85
C PRO A 34 9.31 -10.17 -11.90
N LEU A 35 8.45 -11.15 -11.65
CA LEU A 35 7.41 -11.57 -12.59
C LEU A 35 6.07 -11.00 -12.15
N PHE A 36 5.72 -9.87 -12.75
CA PHE A 36 4.41 -9.22 -12.60
C PHE A 36 4.01 -8.60 -13.94
N THR A 37 2.72 -8.40 -14.13
CA THR A 37 2.21 -7.69 -15.30
C THR A 37 2.36 -6.19 -15.05
N PRO A 38 3.05 -5.43 -15.91
CA PRO A 38 3.10 -3.98 -15.79
C PRO A 38 1.70 -3.38 -15.89
N THR A 39 1.33 -2.53 -14.92
CA THR A 39 0.01 -1.87 -14.87
C THR A 39 0.19 -0.39 -14.53
N PRO A 40 0.64 0.44 -15.49
CA PRO A 40 0.98 1.84 -15.22
C PRO A 40 -0.16 2.65 -14.61
N GLU A 41 -1.41 2.40 -15.02
CA GLU A 41 -2.58 3.11 -14.45
C GLU A 41 -2.78 2.77 -12.97
N LEU A 42 -2.56 1.52 -12.57
CA LEU A 42 -2.65 1.10 -11.18
C LEU A 42 -1.46 1.58 -10.36
N ASP A 43 -0.26 1.61 -10.95
CA ASP A 43 0.92 2.17 -10.30
C ASP A 43 0.72 3.68 -10.02
N ALA A 44 0.19 4.44 -10.98
CA ALA A 44 -0.15 5.85 -10.78
C ALA A 44 -1.21 6.04 -9.68
N LEU A 45 -2.29 5.24 -9.71
CA LEU A 45 -3.33 5.27 -8.68
C LEU A 45 -2.79 4.92 -7.29
N ARG A 46 -1.84 3.98 -7.20
CA ARG A 46 -1.15 3.65 -5.95
C ARG A 46 -0.30 4.82 -5.46
N GLU A 47 0.43 5.51 -6.32
CA GLU A 47 1.19 6.71 -5.90
C GLU A 47 0.27 7.85 -5.43
N GLU A 48 -0.91 8.02 -6.04
CA GLU A 48 -1.95 8.93 -5.53
C GLU A 48 -2.41 8.54 -4.13
N LEU A 49 -2.62 7.25 -3.87
CA LEU A 49 -2.92 6.74 -2.53
C LEU A 49 -1.81 7.05 -1.54
N LEU A 50 -0.55 6.78 -1.88
CA LEU A 50 0.59 7.04 -0.99
C LEU A 50 0.71 8.53 -0.64
N THR A 51 0.45 9.41 -1.62
CA THR A 51 0.38 10.86 -1.42
C THR A 51 -0.77 11.23 -0.47
N LEU A 52 -1.93 10.60 -0.62
CA LEU A 52 -3.06 10.77 0.30
C LEU A 52 -2.73 10.30 1.72
N LEU A 53 -2.12 9.11 1.87
CA LEU A 53 -1.80 8.52 3.17
C LEU A 53 -0.75 9.31 3.94
N ALA A 54 0.11 10.05 3.24
CA ALA A 54 1.08 10.98 3.82
C ALA A 54 0.41 12.14 4.58
N ALA A 55 -0.67 12.68 4.02
CA ALA A 55 -1.39 13.84 4.51
C ALA A 55 -2.90 13.71 4.31
N PRO A 56 -3.55 12.76 5.02
CA PRO A 56 -4.93 12.40 4.76
C PRO A 56 -5.87 13.53 5.15
N ARG A 57 -6.87 13.78 4.29
CA ARG A 57 -7.94 14.76 4.51
C ARG A 57 -9.26 14.17 4.03
N LEU A 58 -10.34 14.44 4.76
CA LEU A 58 -11.65 13.83 4.48
C LEU A 58 -12.08 14.04 3.03
N LEU A 59 -12.03 15.26 2.49
CA LEU A 59 -12.44 15.52 1.10
C LEU A 59 -11.58 14.74 0.10
N ALA A 60 -10.26 14.72 0.29
CA ALA A 60 -9.35 13.98 -0.59
C ALA A 60 -9.56 12.46 -0.52
N ILE A 61 -9.98 11.94 0.64
CA ILE A 61 -10.39 10.53 0.81
C ILE A 61 -11.62 10.21 -0.05
N LEU A 62 -12.65 11.07 0.00
CA LEU A 62 -13.87 10.86 -0.78
C LEU A 62 -13.58 10.95 -2.29
N ASP A 63 -12.76 11.90 -2.70
CA ASP A 63 -12.33 12.07 -4.10
C ASP A 63 -11.54 10.83 -4.58
N TYR A 64 -10.58 10.35 -3.78
CA TYR A 64 -9.79 9.16 -4.10
C TYR A 64 -10.68 7.90 -4.18
N ALA A 65 -11.60 7.71 -3.25
CA ALA A 65 -12.51 6.56 -3.28
C ALA A 65 -13.39 6.56 -4.53
N ALA A 66 -13.86 7.74 -4.98
CA ALA A 66 -14.59 7.88 -6.23
C ALA A 66 -13.71 7.62 -7.46
N ALA A 67 -12.44 8.05 -7.45
CA ALA A 67 -11.48 7.77 -8.51
C ALA A 67 -11.16 6.28 -8.62
N PHE A 68 -10.90 5.62 -7.49
CA PHE A 68 -10.63 4.17 -7.42
C PHE A 68 -11.82 3.35 -7.94
N ASP A 69 -13.05 3.68 -7.56
CA ASP A 69 -14.26 2.95 -8.01
C ASP A 69 -14.47 3.02 -9.53
N LYS A 70 -14.02 4.09 -10.18
CA LYS A 70 -14.05 4.22 -11.65
C LYS A 70 -13.10 3.25 -12.35
N GLN A 71 -12.03 2.83 -11.69
CA GLN A 71 -11.07 1.84 -12.22
C GLN A 71 -11.62 0.41 -12.20
N LYS A 72 -12.78 0.20 -11.54
CA LYS A 72 -13.47 -1.10 -11.43
C LYS A 72 -12.56 -2.22 -10.91
N GLN A 73 -11.60 -1.85 -10.08
CA GLN A 73 -10.73 -2.79 -9.38
C GLN A 73 -11.46 -3.40 -8.17
N PRO A 74 -11.16 -4.67 -7.84
CA PRO A 74 -11.67 -5.26 -6.61
C PRO A 74 -11.08 -4.55 -5.39
N LEU A 75 -11.82 -4.55 -4.28
CA LEU A 75 -11.36 -3.99 -3.01
C LEU A 75 -10.04 -4.65 -2.55
N ALA A 76 -9.82 -5.92 -2.90
CA ALA A 76 -8.59 -6.65 -2.60
C ALA A 76 -7.30 -5.91 -3.05
N VAL A 77 -7.35 -5.22 -4.19
CA VAL A 77 -6.20 -4.44 -4.70
C VAL A 77 -5.88 -3.29 -3.75
N PHE A 78 -6.89 -2.56 -3.29
CA PHE A 78 -6.71 -1.48 -2.32
C PHE A 78 -6.24 -2.01 -0.96
N ILE A 79 -6.83 -3.11 -0.47
CA ILE A 79 -6.45 -3.76 0.79
C ILE A 79 -4.97 -4.12 0.77
N ASP A 80 -4.50 -4.73 -0.32
CA ASP A 80 -3.09 -5.12 -0.48
C ASP A 80 -2.14 -3.91 -0.36
N TRP A 81 -2.45 -2.79 -1.02
CA TRP A 81 -1.63 -1.58 -0.96
C TRP A 81 -1.62 -0.97 0.44
N LEU A 82 -2.80 -0.87 1.07
CA LEU A 82 -2.91 -0.31 2.41
C LEU A 82 -2.23 -1.20 3.45
N GLN A 83 -2.32 -2.53 3.34
CA GLN A 83 -1.61 -3.47 4.22
C GLN A 83 -0.09 -3.29 4.14
N LYS A 84 0.46 -3.18 2.92
CA LYS A 84 1.89 -2.91 2.71
C LYS A 84 2.33 -1.60 3.36
N TRP A 85 1.51 -0.54 3.23
CA TRP A 85 1.80 0.75 3.84
C TRP A 85 1.83 0.65 5.37
N LEU A 86 0.80 0.03 5.97
CA LEU A 86 0.73 -0.13 7.42
C LEU A 86 1.86 -1.03 7.96
N MET A 87 2.27 -2.04 7.21
CA MET A 87 3.46 -2.85 7.56
C MET A 87 4.71 -1.97 7.61
N ASP A 88 4.93 -1.15 6.58
CA ASP A 88 6.09 -0.24 6.53
C ASP A 88 6.04 0.84 7.62
N VAL A 89 4.85 1.32 8.00
CA VAL A 89 4.68 2.20 9.17
C VAL A 89 5.10 1.46 10.45
N GLY A 90 4.72 0.20 10.62
CA GLY A 90 5.13 -0.64 11.75
C GLY A 90 6.64 -0.87 11.80
N LEU A 91 7.28 -1.12 10.66
CA LEU A 91 8.74 -1.21 10.54
C LEU A 91 9.40 0.11 10.95
N ALA A 92 8.88 1.25 10.47
CA ALA A 92 9.38 2.56 10.83
C ALA A 92 9.21 2.88 12.33
N GLN A 93 8.13 2.42 12.99
CA GLN A 93 7.96 2.52 14.44
C GLN A 93 9.08 1.78 15.22
N GLN A 94 9.66 0.74 14.61
CA GLN A 94 10.79 -0.03 15.17
C GLN A 94 12.16 0.45 14.64
N SER A 95 12.22 1.62 13.99
CA SER A 95 13.44 2.15 13.35
C SER A 95 14.06 1.21 12.29
N MET A 96 13.23 0.41 11.62
CA MET A 96 13.64 -0.45 10.51
C MET A 96 13.36 0.22 9.16
N ALA A 97 14.10 -0.19 8.13
CA ALA A 97 13.86 0.29 6.77
C ALA A 97 12.52 -0.25 6.21
N PRO A 98 11.79 0.53 5.40
CA PRO A 98 10.59 0.05 4.71
C PRO A 98 10.90 -1.10 3.76
N LEU A 99 9.97 -2.04 3.64
CA LEU A 99 10.08 -3.18 2.74
C LEU A 99 9.42 -2.91 1.39
N TYR A 100 8.24 -2.28 1.37
CA TYR A 100 7.41 -2.18 0.17
C TYR A 100 7.51 -0.82 -0.52
N TYR A 101 7.63 0.26 0.25
CA TYR A 101 7.67 1.63 -0.24
C TYR A 101 8.95 2.37 0.19
N PRO A 102 10.14 1.90 -0.21
CA PRO A 102 11.42 2.47 0.22
C PRO A 102 11.57 3.96 -0.15
N HIS A 103 11.00 4.40 -1.27
CA HIS A 103 11.01 5.82 -1.69
C HIS A 103 10.21 6.73 -0.75
N HIS A 104 9.27 6.18 0.02
CA HIS A 104 8.43 6.91 0.96
C HIS A 104 8.93 6.82 2.41
N ALA A 105 10.17 6.38 2.64
CA ALA A 105 10.74 6.15 3.97
C ALA A 105 10.61 7.35 4.93
N GLN A 106 10.82 8.57 4.44
CA GLN A 106 10.70 9.77 5.28
C GLN A 106 9.25 10.00 5.72
N THR A 107 8.29 9.83 4.80
CA THR A 107 6.85 9.96 5.08
C THR A 107 6.37 8.88 6.03
N LEU A 108 6.84 7.65 5.84
CA LEU A 108 6.57 6.51 6.73
C LEU A 108 7.08 6.80 8.15
N LEU A 109 8.29 7.32 8.29
CA LEU A 109 8.86 7.71 9.59
C LEU A 109 8.03 8.82 10.27
N GLN A 110 7.61 9.85 9.53
CA GLN A 110 6.73 10.89 10.05
C GLN A 110 5.39 10.33 10.50
N THR A 111 4.84 9.37 9.75
CA THR A 111 3.59 8.68 10.09
C THR A 111 3.76 7.83 11.34
N ALA A 112 4.83 7.05 11.42
CA ALA A 112 5.18 6.24 12.58
C ALA A 112 5.34 7.08 13.85
N SER A 113 6.00 8.24 13.77
CA SER A 113 6.29 9.09 14.95
C SER A 113 5.08 9.67 15.67
N LYS A 114 3.90 9.71 15.01
CA LYS A 114 2.67 10.33 15.53
C LYS A 114 1.52 9.33 15.71
N THR A 115 1.77 8.04 15.52
CA THR A 115 0.73 7.01 15.53
C THR A 115 0.99 5.95 16.60
N ASP A 116 -0.07 5.39 17.17
CA ASP A 116 -0.01 4.35 18.20
C ASP A 116 -0.01 2.94 17.58
N SER A 117 0.90 2.08 18.04
CA SER A 117 1.05 0.71 17.50
C SER A 117 -0.19 -0.17 17.71
N ARG A 118 -0.96 0.00 18.80
CA ARG A 118 -2.18 -0.81 19.02
C ARG A 118 -3.24 -0.47 17.99
N LYS A 119 -3.39 0.82 17.66
CA LYS A 119 -4.31 1.26 16.59
C LYS A 119 -3.84 0.79 15.21
N LEU A 120 -2.53 0.78 14.97
CA LEU A 120 -1.95 0.21 13.75
C LEU A 120 -2.35 -1.27 13.58
N PHE A 121 -2.16 -2.09 14.63
CA PHE A 121 -2.53 -3.50 14.59
C PHE A 121 -4.05 -3.71 14.46
N ALA A 122 -4.87 -2.88 15.10
CA ALA A 122 -6.32 -2.94 14.92
C ALA A 122 -6.76 -2.67 13.47
N LEU A 123 -6.11 -1.73 12.77
CA LEU A 123 -6.34 -1.51 11.34
C LEU A 123 -5.91 -2.72 10.50
N LEU A 124 -4.73 -3.29 10.77
CA LEU A 124 -4.25 -4.48 10.08
C LEU A 124 -5.21 -5.67 10.25
N ASP A 125 -5.72 -5.89 11.47
CA ASP A 125 -6.71 -6.95 11.76
C ASP A 125 -8.01 -6.73 10.99
N ARG A 126 -8.48 -5.48 10.89
CA ARG A 126 -9.65 -5.12 10.07
C ARG A 126 -9.43 -5.44 8.60
N LEU A 127 -8.27 -5.09 8.04
CA LEU A 127 -7.94 -5.42 6.65
C LEU A 127 -7.89 -6.92 6.42
N ASN A 128 -7.30 -7.68 7.36
CA ASN A 128 -7.26 -9.14 7.29
C ASN A 128 -8.66 -9.76 7.32
N ALA A 129 -9.58 -9.22 8.13
CA ALA A 129 -10.96 -9.69 8.19
C ALA A 129 -11.75 -9.42 6.89
N LEU A 130 -11.42 -8.34 6.17
CA LEU A 130 -12.05 -7.99 4.90
C LEU A 130 -11.45 -8.71 3.68
N ASN A 131 -10.18 -9.12 3.76
CA ASN A 131 -9.45 -9.72 2.65
C ASN A 131 -10.20 -10.88 1.94
N PRO A 132 -10.84 -11.84 2.65
CA PRO A 132 -11.62 -12.91 2.01
C PRO A 132 -12.77 -12.43 1.13
N TYR A 133 -13.29 -11.22 1.38
CA TYR A 133 -14.42 -10.62 0.67
C TYR A 133 -13.99 -9.57 -0.36
N GLY A 134 -12.68 -9.33 -0.52
CA GLY A 134 -12.15 -8.25 -1.35
C GLY A 134 -12.53 -8.33 -2.83
N TYR A 135 -12.83 -9.53 -3.35
CA TYR A 135 -13.29 -9.75 -4.72
C TYR A 135 -14.81 -9.81 -4.89
N HIS A 136 -15.56 -9.85 -3.79
CA HIS A 136 -17.03 -9.96 -3.78
C HIS A 136 -17.67 -8.84 -2.94
N THR A 137 -16.99 -7.68 -2.89
CA THR A 137 -17.45 -6.53 -2.14
C THR A 137 -18.64 -5.88 -2.83
N LEU A 138 -19.73 -5.65 -2.09
CA LEU A 138 -20.97 -5.05 -2.61
C LEU A 138 -20.77 -3.61 -3.13
N SER A 139 -20.06 -2.78 -2.36
CA SER A 139 -19.71 -1.40 -2.75
C SER A 139 -18.25 -1.12 -2.41
N VAL A 140 -17.40 -1.14 -3.45
CA VAL A 140 -15.96 -0.88 -3.32
C VAL A 140 -15.72 0.54 -2.79
N LYS A 141 -16.38 1.55 -3.39
CA LYS A 141 -16.32 2.94 -2.93
C LYS A 141 -16.61 3.09 -1.43
N MET A 142 -17.75 2.58 -0.95
CA MET A 142 -18.11 2.73 0.47
C MET A 142 -17.10 2.08 1.40
N GLN A 143 -16.56 0.91 1.03
CA GLN A 143 -15.55 0.24 1.85
C GLN A 143 -14.22 0.99 1.84
N LEU A 144 -13.80 1.57 0.71
CA LEU A 144 -12.64 2.45 0.66
C LEU A 144 -12.82 3.69 1.56
N GLU A 145 -13.97 4.37 1.47
CA GLU A 145 -14.27 5.54 2.30
C GLU A 145 -14.20 5.19 3.78
N TYR A 146 -14.83 4.07 4.18
CA TYR A 146 -14.79 3.59 5.55
C TYR A 146 -13.36 3.32 6.04
N LEU A 147 -12.58 2.55 5.28
CA LEU A 147 -11.20 2.20 5.66
C LEU A 147 -10.27 3.43 5.71
N LEU A 148 -10.41 4.37 4.78
CA LEU A 148 -9.60 5.58 4.75
C LEU A 148 -9.99 6.57 5.85
N ILE A 149 -11.27 6.61 6.26
CA ILE A 149 -11.69 7.38 7.43
C ILE A 149 -11.11 6.77 8.72
N GLU A 150 -11.13 5.45 8.87
CA GLU A 150 -10.47 4.80 10.03
C GLU A 150 -8.95 5.07 10.02
N TYR A 151 -8.32 5.10 8.84
CA TYR A 151 -6.93 5.52 8.70
C TYR A 151 -6.71 7.00 9.08
N LEU A 152 -7.62 7.90 8.69
CA LEU A 152 -7.56 9.32 9.07
C LEU A 152 -7.61 9.46 10.60
N ASP A 153 -8.50 8.74 11.27
CA ASP A 153 -8.60 8.73 12.73
C ASP A 153 -7.32 8.17 13.38
N PHE A 154 -6.75 7.12 12.81
CA PHE A 154 -5.45 6.60 13.22
C PHE A 154 -4.33 7.63 13.07
N TRP A 155 -4.29 8.36 11.95
CA TRP A 155 -3.26 9.35 11.64
C TRP A 155 -3.38 10.64 12.48
N GLN A 156 -4.61 11.05 12.82
CA GLN A 156 -4.89 12.25 13.62
C GLN A 156 -4.70 12.04 15.11
N ASN A 157 -5.01 10.84 15.61
CA ASN A 157 -4.91 10.54 17.03
C ASN A 157 -3.47 10.28 17.44
N LYS A 158 -2.79 11.37 17.81
CA LYS A 158 -1.48 11.35 18.47
C LYS A 158 -1.54 10.43 19.71
N PRO A 159 -0.46 9.67 19.99
CA PRO A 159 -0.38 8.78 21.14
C PRO A 159 -0.59 9.52 22.47
#